data_AF-B1KGM2-F1
#
_entry.id   AF-B1KGM2-F1
#
_cell.length_a   1.000
_cell.length_b   1.000
_cell.length_c   1.000
_cell.angle_alpha   90.00
_cell.angle_beta   90.00
_cell.angle_gamma   90.00
#
_symmetry.space_group_name_H-M   'P 1'
#
loop_
_entity.id
_entity.type
_entity.pdbx_description
1 polymer ?
#
loop_
_entity_poly.entity_id
_entity_poly.type
_entity_poly.pdbx_seq_one_letter_code
_entity_poly.pdbx_strand_id
1 'polypeptide(L)'
;MTSLTRQAAVAGRFYPAEPTALKQMINTYLGRCASLTNDPKLKSSPTKVIIVPHAGYIYSGQVAASAFALLAPRRKQIKRVVLLGPAHRVHLKGCALPSSESFETPLGQQVIDKVALRQLSEHSKILISDLPHNEEHSLEVELPFLQLCLDKFELIPILVGDISPHAMASILEQVWGGDETLIVVSSDLSHYHSYQEAAELDRETCRQIINHNSALTPEQACGSRALNAIAIQAEYHKLQTHQLSYQNSGDTSGNRSRVVGYASFALY
;
A
#
# COMPACT_ATOMS: atom_id res chain seq x y z
N MET A 1 12.99 28.89 -6.06
CA MET A 1 12.11 28.01 -6.85
C MET A 1 11.23 27.27 -5.86
N THR A 2 9.92 27.48 -5.91
CA THR A 2 8.98 26.73 -5.06
C THR A 2 8.98 25.28 -5.53
N SER A 3 9.43 24.35 -4.66
CA SER A 3 9.34 22.91 -4.91
C SER A 3 7.90 22.53 -5.28
N LEU A 4 7.71 21.70 -6.30
CA LEU A 4 6.39 21.29 -6.77
C LEU A 4 5.88 20.17 -5.85
N THR A 5 4.95 20.47 -4.94
CA THR A 5 4.45 19.52 -3.93
C THR A 5 3.01 19.10 -4.24
N ARG A 6 2.73 17.79 -4.24
CA ARG A 6 1.36 17.26 -4.26
C ARG A 6 0.75 17.44 -2.87
N GLN A 7 -0.33 18.21 -2.79
CA GLN A 7 -1.07 18.45 -1.54
C GLN A 7 -1.84 17.20 -1.08
N ALA A 8 -2.11 17.10 0.22
CA ALA A 8 -2.98 16.07 0.76
C ALA A 8 -4.43 16.29 0.29
N ALA A 9 -5.02 15.31 -0.40
CA ALA A 9 -6.37 15.38 -0.94
C ALA A 9 -7.45 14.87 0.03
N VAL A 10 -7.09 14.02 1.00
CA VAL A 10 -8.05 13.33 1.88
C VAL A 10 -7.83 13.54 3.38
N ALA A 11 -6.90 14.42 3.76
CA ALA A 11 -6.76 14.88 5.14
C ALA A 11 -8.07 15.48 5.67
N GLY A 12 -8.48 15.09 6.88
CA GLY A 12 -9.76 15.45 7.50
C GLY A 12 -10.95 14.59 7.04
N ARG A 13 -10.76 13.71 6.06
CA ARG A 13 -11.81 12.79 5.56
C ARG A 13 -11.47 11.33 5.81
N PHE A 14 -10.30 10.89 5.36
CA PHE A 14 -9.83 9.51 5.51
C PHE A 14 -9.05 9.32 6.80
N TYR A 15 -8.38 10.37 7.26
CA TYR A 15 -7.61 10.43 8.50
C TYR A 15 -7.63 11.85 9.07
N PRO A 16 -7.32 12.06 10.36
CA PRO A 16 -7.33 13.41 10.95
C PRO A 16 -6.41 14.41 10.23
N ALA A 17 -6.91 15.62 9.97
CA ALA A 17 -6.09 16.71 9.41
C ALA A 17 -5.15 17.34 10.45
N GLU A 18 -5.44 17.19 11.75
CA GLU A 18 -4.60 17.71 12.82
C GLU A 18 -3.44 16.72 13.11
N PRO A 19 -2.16 17.18 13.07
CA PRO A 19 -1.01 16.29 13.15
C PRO A 19 -0.92 15.47 14.44
N THR A 20 -1.29 16.04 15.59
CA THR A 20 -1.20 15.37 16.89
C THR A 20 -2.21 14.22 17.00
N ALA A 21 -3.45 14.46 16.59
CA ALA A 21 -4.53 13.49 16.54
C ALA A 21 -4.22 12.37 15.54
N LEU A 22 -3.66 12.71 14.38
CA LEU A 22 -3.19 11.73 13.40
C LEU A 22 -2.11 10.81 13.98
N LYS A 23 -1.08 11.40 14.62
CA LYS A 23 -0.02 10.64 15.31
C LYS A 23 -0.58 9.73 16.40
N GLN A 24 -1.46 10.27 17.24
CA GLN A 24 -2.05 9.51 18.35
C GLN A 24 -2.89 8.34 17.84
N MET A 25 -3.70 8.54 16.80
CA MET A 25 -4.50 7.50 16.18
C MET A 25 -3.62 6.37 15.63
N ILE A 26 -2.60 6.70 14.84
CA ILE A 26 -1.68 5.69 14.27
C ILE A 26 -0.92 4.95 15.36
N ASN A 27 -0.36 5.65 16.35
CA ASN A 27 0.36 5.04 17.48
C ASN A 27 -0.54 4.10 18.29
N THR A 28 -1.83 4.43 18.43
CA THR A 28 -2.80 3.55 19.10
C THR A 28 -2.98 2.24 18.31
N TYR A 29 -3.12 2.31 16.99
CA TYR A 29 -3.23 1.10 16.16
C TYR A 29 -1.95 0.26 16.17
N LEU A 30 -0.78 0.91 16.07
CA LEU A 30 0.52 0.24 16.14
C LEU A 30 0.75 -0.43 17.50
N GLY A 31 0.38 0.24 18.61
CA GLY A 31 0.51 -0.30 19.97
C GLY A 31 -0.29 -1.58 20.20
N ARG A 32 -1.43 -1.76 19.51
CA ARG A 32 -2.26 -2.97 19.56
C ARG A 32 -1.65 -4.15 18.79
N CYS A 33 -0.61 -3.92 17.98
CA CYS A 33 0.05 -4.95 17.17
C CYS A 33 1.29 -5.55 17.86
N ALA A 34 1.54 -5.23 19.13
CA ALA A 34 2.74 -5.68 19.85
C ALA A 34 2.94 -7.21 19.85
N SER A 35 1.86 -8.00 19.89
CA SER A 35 1.92 -9.46 19.83
C SER A 35 2.47 -9.98 18.49
N LEU A 36 2.13 -9.34 17.36
CA LEU A 36 2.59 -9.73 16.03
C LEU A 36 4.11 -9.60 15.89
N THR A 37 4.69 -8.55 16.49
CA THR A 37 6.14 -8.33 16.46
C THR A 37 6.93 -9.39 17.23
N ASN A 38 6.26 -10.27 17.97
CA ASN A 38 6.86 -11.36 18.72
C ASN A 38 6.80 -12.73 18.04
N ASP A 39 6.10 -12.85 16.90
CA ASP A 39 6.04 -14.12 16.17
C ASP A 39 7.43 -14.52 15.62
N PRO A 40 7.98 -15.68 16.03
CA PRO A 40 9.28 -16.15 15.54
C PRO A 40 9.36 -16.30 14.02
N LYS A 41 8.26 -16.64 13.35
CA LYS A 41 8.22 -16.79 11.89
C LYS A 41 8.48 -15.44 11.20
N LEU A 42 7.85 -14.38 11.70
CA LEU A 42 7.99 -13.01 11.20
C LEU A 42 9.34 -12.37 11.57
N LYS A 43 10.09 -12.95 12.51
CA LYS A 43 11.44 -12.49 12.88
C LYS A 43 12.55 -13.11 12.03
N SER A 44 12.27 -14.23 11.37
CA SER A 44 13.31 -15.05 10.72
C SER A 44 13.84 -14.47 9.40
N SER A 45 13.08 -13.58 8.76
CA SER A 45 13.48 -12.93 7.50
C SER A 45 12.94 -11.51 7.41
N PRO A 46 13.70 -10.58 6.81
CA PRO A 46 13.31 -9.19 6.69
C PRO A 46 12.09 -9.03 5.75
N THR A 47 11.00 -8.41 6.23
CA THR A 47 9.82 -8.10 5.38
C THR A 47 10.20 -7.29 4.14
N LYS A 48 10.04 -7.87 2.94
CA LYS A 48 10.34 -7.23 1.66
C LYS A 48 9.16 -6.46 1.07
N VAL A 49 7.97 -7.05 1.18
CA VAL A 49 6.71 -6.48 0.69
C VAL A 49 5.68 -6.46 1.81
N ILE A 50 4.90 -5.38 1.90
CA ILE A 50 3.66 -5.37 2.66
C ILE A 50 2.48 -5.06 1.73
N ILE A 51 1.35 -5.68 2.01
CA ILE A 51 0.06 -5.39 1.36
C ILE A 51 -0.85 -4.83 2.45
N VAL A 52 -1.47 -3.67 2.20
CA VAL A 52 -2.25 -2.91 3.19
C VAL A 52 -3.49 -2.26 2.56
N PRO A 53 -4.58 -2.09 3.32
CA PRO A 53 -5.81 -1.43 2.87
C PRO A 53 -5.75 0.10 2.93
N HIS A 54 -6.49 0.79 2.05
CA HIS A 54 -6.51 2.25 1.94
C HIS A 54 -7.87 2.92 2.17
N ALA A 55 -8.84 2.22 2.75
CA ALA A 55 -10.03 2.90 3.26
C ALA A 55 -9.68 3.92 4.38
N GLY A 56 -10.68 4.71 4.80
CA GLY A 56 -10.50 5.64 5.92
C GLY A 56 -10.04 4.91 7.18
N TYR A 57 -9.14 5.53 7.97
CA TYR A 57 -8.47 4.92 9.11
C TYR A 57 -9.41 4.34 10.16
N ILE A 58 -10.59 4.94 10.33
CA ILE A 58 -11.63 4.43 11.24
C ILE A 58 -12.11 3.02 10.87
N TYR A 59 -11.96 2.61 9.61
CA TYR A 59 -12.36 1.30 9.09
C TYR A 59 -11.18 0.35 8.95
N SER A 60 -10.09 0.79 8.32
CA SER A 60 -8.99 -0.09 7.89
C SER A 60 -7.67 0.16 8.62
N GLY A 61 -7.54 1.25 9.38
CA GLY A 61 -6.27 1.68 9.98
C GLY A 61 -5.67 0.64 10.94
N GLN A 62 -6.51 -0.10 11.67
CA GLN A 62 -6.05 -1.19 12.52
C GLN A 62 -5.49 -2.38 11.73
N VAL A 63 -6.07 -2.68 10.57
CA VAL A 63 -5.60 -3.73 9.66
C VAL A 63 -4.28 -3.32 9.03
N ALA A 64 -4.18 -2.10 8.49
CA ALA A 64 -2.93 -1.55 7.95
C ALA A 64 -1.78 -1.56 8.98
N ALA A 65 -2.07 -1.14 10.23
CA ALA A 65 -1.09 -1.09 11.31
C ALA A 65 -0.40 -2.44 11.59
N SER A 66 -1.08 -3.57 11.37
CA SER A 66 -0.51 -4.90 11.59
C SER A 66 0.70 -5.19 10.69
N ALA A 67 0.71 -4.68 9.45
CA ALA A 67 1.85 -4.80 8.55
C ALA A 67 2.93 -3.74 8.84
N PHE A 68 2.52 -2.49 9.05
CA PHE A 68 3.45 -1.40 9.36
C PHE A 68 4.23 -1.63 10.67
N ALA A 69 3.63 -2.27 11.67
CA ALA A 69 4.30 -2.61 12.93
C ALA A 69 5.52 -3.52 12.73
N LEU A 70 5.55 -4.35 11.69
CA LEU A 70 6.68 -5.23 11.38
C LEU A 70 7.92 -4.47 10.92
N LEU A 71 7.78 -3.20 10.50
CA LEU A 71 8.90 -2.40 10.00
C LEU A 71 9.79 -1.85 11.12
N ALA A 72 9.33 -1.84 12.38
CA ALA A 72 10.02 -1.20 13.49
C ALA A 72 11.49 -1.64 13.67
N PRO A 73 11.86 -2.95 13.57
CA PRO A 73 13.25 -3.39 13.66
C PRO A 73 14.15 -2.85 12.54
N ARG A 74 13.57 -2.47 11.40
CA ARG A 74 14.29 -2.05 10.18
C ARG A 74 14.05 -0.59 9.81
N ARG A 75 13.43 0.21 10.69
CA ARG A 75 13.11 1.64 10.46
C ARG A 75 14.27 2.49 9.94
N LYS A 76 15.50 2.13 10.31
CA LYS A 76 16.75 2.79 9.88
C LYS A 76 17.33 2.22 8.60
N GLN A 77 17.09 0.94 8.32
CA GLN A 77 17.64 0.23 7.17
C GLN A 77 16.87 0.59 5.89
N ILE A 78 15.55 0.70 5.98
CA ILE A 78 14.70 1.07 4.86
C ILE A 78 14.96 2.54 4.50
N LYS A 79 15.48 2.77 3.28
CA LYS A 79 15.81 4.08 2.71
C LYS A 79 14.95 4.44 1.51
N ARG A 80 14.26 3.47 0.92
CA ARG A 80 13.41 3.65 -0.25
C ARG A 80 12.10 2.89 -0.06
N VAL A 81 11.00 3.52 -0.45
CA VAL A 81 9.68 2.90 -0.43
C VAL A 81 9.07 2.98 -1.82
N VAL A 82 8.89 1.83 -2.46
CA VAL A 82 8.08 1.70 -3.68
C VAL A 82 6.64 1.53 -3.24
N LEU A 83 5.80 2.51 -3.53
CA LEU A 83 4.40 2.53 -3.11
C LEU A 83 3.51 2.40 -4.33
N LEU A 84 2.80 1.27 -4.41
CA LEU A 84 1.87 0.94 -5.50
C LEU A 84 0.43 1.10 -5.01
N GLY A 85 -0.40 1.73 -5.82
CA GLY A 85 -1.82 1.84 -5.54
C GLY A 85 -2.63 1.95 -6.83
N PRO A 86 -3.88 1.48 -6.83
CA PRO A 86 -4.75 1.62 -7.99
C PRO A 86 -5.12 3.08 -8.26
N ALA A 87 -5.39 3.39 -9.53
CA ALA A 87 -6.00 4.66 -9.94
C ALA A 87 -7.54 4.53 -9.97
N HIS A 88 -8.24 5.19 -9.06
CA HIS A 88 -9.70 5.21 -8.96
C HIS A 88 -10.34 6.39 -9.69
N ARG A 89 -9.65 7.54 -9.70
CA ARG A 89 -10.22 8.81 -10.19
C ARG A 89 -10.11 9.00 -11.70
N VAL A 90 -8.99 8.58 -12.26
CA VAL A 90 -8.65 8.80 -13.67
C VAL A 90 -8.35 7.45 -14.28
N HIS A 91 -9.05 7.12 -15.37
CA HIS A 91 -8.72 5.94 -16.15
C HIS A 91 -7.30 6.08 -16.71
N LEU A 92 -6.46 5.11 -16.40
CA LEU A 92 -5.04 5.14 -16.71
C LEU A 92 -4.68 3.86 -17.49
N LYS A 93 -4.06 4.01 -18.66
CA LYS A 93 -3.42 2.88 -19.36
C LYS A 93 -1.96 2.80 -18.92
N GLY A 94 -1.51 1.64 -18.45
CA GLY A 94 -0.18 1.50 -17.86
C GLY A 94 -0.13 2.07 -16.43
N CYS A 95 0.97 2.73 -16.09
CA CYS A 95 1.23 3.31 -14.78
C CYS A 95 1.54 4.81 -14.89
N ALA A 96 1.32 5.56 -13.81
CA ALA A 96 1.59 6.99 -13.73
C ALA A 96 2.56 7.30 -12.59
N LEU A 97 3.60 8.07 -12.91
CA LEU A 97 4.52 8.69 -11.96
C LEU A 97 4.20 10.19 -11.87
N PRO A 98 4.32 10.81 -10.68
CA PRO A 98 4.10 12.25 -10.55
C PRO A 98 5.29 13.04 -11.11
N SER A 99 5.02 14.25 -11.62
CA SER A 99 6.06 15.25 -11.90
C SER A 99 6.52 15.97 -10.63
N SER A 100 5.72 15.96 -9.57
CA SER A 100 6.05 16.57 -8.27
C SER A 100 7.37 16.07 -7.65
N GLU A 101 7.89 16.83 -6.70
CA GLU A 101 9.11 16.55 -5.95
C GLU A 101 8.82 15.94 -4.57
N SER A 102 7.63 16.18 -4.04
CA SER A 102 7.19 15.66 -2.76
C SER A 102 5.67 15.48 -2.69
N PHE A 103 5.23 14.62 -1.78
CA PHE A 103 3.83 14.51 -1.35
C PHE A 103 3.70 15.08 0.06
N GLU A 104 2.68 15.88 0.30
CA GLU A 104 2.40 16.48 1.60
C GLU A 104 1.37 15.66 2.38
N THR A 105 1.57 15.56 3.69
CA THR A 105 0.60 15.07 4.67
C THR A 105 0.58 16.02 5.87
N PRO A 106 -0.37 15.89 6.81
CA PRO A 106 -0.31 16.63 8.07
C PRO A 106 0.98 16.40 8.89
N LEU A 107 1.73 15.33 8.62
CA LEU A 107 2.97 15.01 9.32
C LEU A 107 4.22 15.63 8.67
N GLY A 108 4.05 16.27 7.50
CA GLY A 108 5.11 16.91 6.74
C GLY A 108 5.23 16.35 5.31
N GLN A 109 6.24 16.84 4.59
CA GLN A 109 6.49 16.45 3.22
C GLN A 109 7.32 15.15 3.14
N GLN A 110 6.95 14.27 2.22
CA GLN A 110 7.69 13.09 1.85
C GLN A 110 8.33 13.30 0.47
N VAL A 111 9.66 13.28 0.42
CA VAL A 111 10.44 13.50 -0.81
C VAL A 111 10.35 12.28 -1.73
N ILE A 112 10.27 12.55 -3.04
CA ILE A 112 10.23 11.55 -4.10
C ILE A 112 11.64 11.26 -4.63
N ASP A 113 11.96 9.99 -4.84
CA ASP A 113 13.21 9.56 -5.48
C ASP A 113 13.19 9.88 -6.99
N LYS A 114 13.67 11.07 -7.35
CA LYS A 114 13.71 11.52 -8.76
C LYS A 114 14.68 10.74 -9.62
N VAL A 115 15.66 10.03 -9.03
CA VAL A 115 16.58 9.17 -9.80
C VAL A 115 15.81 7.94 -10.27
N ALA A 116 15.12 7.26 -9.36
CA ALA A 116 14.30 6.10 -9.69
C ALA A 116 13.15 6.46 -10.64
N LEU A 117 12.48 7.61 -10.45
CA LEU A 117 11.43 8.04 -11.38
C LEU A 117 11.96 8.26 -12.81
N ARG A 118 13.16 8.81 -12.97
CA ARG A 118 13.78 8.98 -14.30
C ARG A 118 14.06 7.63 -14.95
N GLN A 119 14.63 6.68 -14.21
CA GLN A 119 14.86 5.33 -14.70
C GLN A 119 13.55 4.66 -15.14
N LEU A 120 12.51 4.73 -14.31
CA LEU A 120 11.20 4.15 -14.62
C LEU A 120 10.52 4.82 -15.82
N SER A 121 10.73 6.13 -16.03
CA SER A 121 10.09 6.88 -17.11
C SER A 121 10.48 6.43 -18.53
N GLU A 122 11.57 5.66 -18.66
CA GLU A 122 12.00 5.07 -19.94
C GLU A 122 11.12 3.88 -20.36
N HIS A 123 10.35 3.31 -19.42
CA HIS A 123 9.48 2.18 -19.70
C HIS A 123 8.23 2.62 -20.49
N SER A 124 7.96 2.00 -21.63
CA SER A 124 6.85 2.36 -22.55
C SER A 124 5.43 2.34 -21.95
N LYS A 125 5.25 1.72 -20.78
CA LYS A 125 3.98 1.66 -20.03
C LYS A 125 3.88 2.69 -18.91
N ILE A 126 4.83 3.63 -18.81
CA ILE A 126 4.86 4.66 -17.78
C ILE A 126 4.58 6.02 -18.38
N LEU A 127 3.68 6.75 -17.74
CA LEU A 127 3.35 8.15 -18.02
C LEU A 127 3.82 9.02 -16.85
N ILE A 128 4.46 10.16 -17.14
CA ILE A 128 4.66 11.21 -16.12
C ILE A 128 3.46 12.15 -16.19
N SER A 129 2.68 12.25 -15.11
CA SER A 129 1.52 13.14 -15.03
C SER A 129 1.07 13.32 -13.58
N ASP A 130 0.80 14.56 -13.16
CA ASP A 130 0.22 14.83 -11.84
C ASP A 130 -1.31 14.64 -11.82
N LEU A 131 -1.98 14.67 -12.97
CA LEU A 131 -3.44 14.61 -13.05
C LEU A 131 -4.04 13.36 -12.37
N PRO A 132 -3.51 12.14 -12.59
CA PRO A 132 -4.01 10.95 -11.88
C PRO A 132 -3.75 10.99 -10.37
N HIS A 133 -2.74 11.75 -9.92
CA HIS A 133 -2.31 11.79 -8.52
C HIS A 133 -3.09 12.80 -7.67
N ASN A 134 -3.53 13.92 -8.25
CA ASN A 134 -4.06 15.07 -7.50
C ASN A 134 -5.18 14.73 -6.51
N GLU A 135 -6.15 13.92 -6.91
CA GLU A 135 -7.34 13.57 -6.10
C GLU A 135 -7.37 12.08 -5.70
N GLU A 136 -6.28 11.35 -5.99
CA GLU A 136 -6.19 9.92 -5.69
C GLU A 136 -5.74 9.69 -4.25
N HIS A 137 -6.31 8.70 -3.59
CA HIS A 137 -6.12 8.44 -2.17
C HIS A 137 -5.32 7.18 -1.89
N SER A 138 -5.29 6.22 -2.82
CA SER A 138 -4.67 4.90 -2.59
C SER A 138 -3.22 4.97 -2.12
N LEU A 139 -2.42 5.93 -2.63
CA LEU A 139 -1.05 6.15 -2.16
C LEU A 139 -1.00 7.02 -0.89
N GLU A 140 -1.82 8.07 -0.84
CA GLU A 140 -1.78 9.08 0.23
C GLU A 140 -2.08 8.47 1.60
N VAL A 141 -3.07 7.57 1.68
CA VAL A 141 -3.52 6.95 2.93
C VAL A 141 -2.40 6.14 3.60
N GLU A 142 -1.42 5.64 2.85
CA GLU A 142 -0.29 4.88 3.42
C GLU A 142 0.83 5.79 3.95
N LEU A 143 0.93 7.03 3.48
CA LEU A 143 2.05 7.91 3.78
C LEU A 143 2.18 8.27 5.28
N PRO A 144 1.11 8.60 6.01
CA PRO A 144 1.25 8.91 7.43
C PRO A 144 1.76 7.71 8.26
N PHE A 145 1.38 6.49 7.90
CA PHE A 145 1.96 5.29 8.54
C PHE A 145 3.46 5.18 8.25
N LEU A 146 3.86 5.32 6.99
CA LEU A 146 5.27 5.28 6.58
C LEU A 146 6.12 6.34 7.30
N GLN A 147 5.61 7.58 7.39
CA GLN A 147 6.29 8.70 8.06
C GLN A 147 6.48 8.51 9.57
N LEU A 148 5.67 7.66 10.21
CA LEU A 148 5.82 7.34 11.64
C LEU A 148 6.63 6.06 11.87
N CYS A 149 6.56 5.10 10.96
CA CYS A 149 7.24 3.81 11.10
C CYS A 149 8.70 3.84 10.62
N LEU A 150 9.06 4.76 9.73
CA LEU A 150 10.40 4.87 9.15
C LEU A 150 11.08 6.19 9.55
N ASP A 151 12.42 6.22 9.53
CA ASP A 151 13.17 7.43 9.89
C ASP A 151 13.29 8.40 8.72
N LYS A 152 14.16 8.07 7.75
CA LYS A 152 14.38 8.88 6.55
C LYS A 152 14.41 7.94 5.36
N PHE A 153 13.48 8.15 4.46
CA PHE A 153 13.35 7.41 3.22
C PHE A 153 12.93 8.32 2.06
N GLU A 154 13.12 7.85 0.83
CA GLU A 154 12.60 8.46 -0.39
C GLU A 154 11.45 7.60 -0.94
N LEU A 155 10.46 8.24 -1.54
CA LEU A 155 9.26 7.60 -2.05
C LEU A 155 9.33 7.41 -3.57
N ILE A 156 8.90 6.25 -4.05
CA ILE A 156 8.60 5.98 -5.46
C ILE A 156 7.10 5.69 -5.55
N PRO A 157 6.26 6.72 -5.72
CA PRO A 157 4.82 6.56 -5.83
C PRO A 157 4.45 6.16 -7.27
N ILE A 158 3.75 5.03 -7.42
CA ILE A 158 3.31 4.52 -8.71
C ILE A 158 1.81 4.25 -8.66
N LEU A 159 1.04 5.03 -9.43
CA LEU A 159 -0.35 4.69 -9.69
C LEU A 159 -0.42 3.64 -10.78
N VAL A 160 -1.14 2.55 -10.48
CA VAL A 160 -1.28 1.38 -11.34
C VAL A 160 -2.66 1.41 -11.98
N GLY A 161 -2.68 1.54 -13.30
CA GLY A 161 -3.89 1.50 -14.11
C GLY A 161 -4.06 0.15 -14.82
N ASP A 162 -4.57 0.20 -16.05
CA ASP A 162 -4.74 -0.96 -16.91
C ASP A 162 -3.39 -1.42 -17.48
N ILE A 163 -2.81 -2.43 -16.84
CA ILE A 163 -1.53 -3.03 -17.20
C ILE A 163 -1.56 -4.54 -16.96
N SER A 164 -0.87 -5.31 -17.82
CA SER A 164 -0.70 -6.75 -17.61
C SER A 164 0.22 -7.04 -16.42
N PRO A 165 0.01 -8.13 -15.67
CA PRO A 165 0.88 -8.52 -14.55
C PRO A 165 2.37 -8.57 -14.89
N HIS A 166 2.73 -9.14 -16.05
CA HIS A 166 4.13 -9.26 -16.49
C HIS A 166 4.80 -7.91 -16.75
N ALA A 167 4.11 -6.98 -17.40
CA ALA A 167 4.63 -5.64 -17.62
C ALA A 167 4.81 -4.86 -16.30
N MET A 168 3.87 -4.99 -15.36
CA MET A 168 4.01 -4.38 -14.04
C MET A 168 5.14 -5.04 -13.22
N ALA A 169 5.31 -6.36 -13.31
CA ALA A 169 6.42 -7.07 -12.68
C ALA A 169 7.78 -6.61 -13.23
N SER A 170 7.88 -6.38 -14.55
CA SER A 170 9.09 -5.84 -15.19
C SER A 170 9.40 -4.40 -14.74
N ILE A 171 8.38 -3.56 -14.55
CA ILE A 171 8.55 -2.23 -13.93
C ILE A 171 9.06 -2.37 -12.50
N LEU A 172 8.47 -3.26 -11.71
CA LEU A 172 8.85 -3.49 -10.31
C LEU A 172 10.29 -3.94 -10.17
N GLU A 173 10.76 -4.82 -11.06
CA GLU A 173 12.13 -5.36 -10.99
C GLU A 173 13.17 -4.25 -11.05
N GLN A 174 12.93 -3.20 -11.85
CA GLN A 174 13.85 -2.07 -11.99
C GLN A 174 14.09 -1.30 -10.69
N VAL A 175 13.14 -1.38 -9.75
CA VAL A 175 13.18 -0.71 -8.45
C VAL A 175 13.04 -1.68 -7.28
N TRP A 176 13.26 -2.98 -7.50
CA TRP A 176 13.10 -3.99 -6.47
C TRP A 176 14.05 -3.74 -5.30
N GLY A 177 15.33 -3.48 -5.59
CA GLY A 177 16.34 -3.14 -4.59
C GLY A 177 16.66 -4.25 -3.58
N GLY A 178 17.53 -3.96 -2.62
CA GLY A 178 17.91 -4.87 -1.54
C GLY A 178 17.10 -4.65 -0.26
N ASP A 179 17.73 -4.87 0.89
CA ASP A 179 17.11 -4.67 2.20
C ASP A 179 16.79 -3.19 2.52
N GLU A 180 17.36 -2.25 1.78
CA GLU A 180 17.07 -0.82 1.90
C GLU A 180 15.76 -0.41 1.22
N THR A 181 15.16 -1.29 0.42
CA THR A 181 13.95 -1.00 -0.35
C THR A 181 12.78 -1.82 0.16
N LEU A 182 11.74 -1.13 0.65
CA LEU A 182 10.44 -1.69 0.99
C LEU A 182 9.47 -1.51 -0.18
N ILE A 183 8.66 -2.53 -0.47
CA ILE A 183 7.55 -2.42 -1.40
C ILE A 183 6.24 -2.43 -0.62
N VAL A 184 5.38 -1.47 -0.89
CA VAL A 184 4.05 -1.34 -0.27
C VAL A 184 3.02 -1.41 -1.39
N VAL A 185 2.09 -2.35 -1.28
CA VAL A 185 0.96 -2.46 -2.20
C VAL A 185 -0.32 -2.12 -1.48
N SER A 186 -0.97 -1.08 -1.94
CA SER A 186 -2.20 -0.58 -1.37
C SER A 186 -3.42 -1.18 -2.08
N SER A 187 -4.23 -1.93 -1.34
CA SER A 187 -5.45 -2.59 -1.85
C SER A 187 -6.44 -2.90 -0.74
N ASP A 188 -7.69 -2.50 -0.96
CA ASP A 188 -8.86 -3.10 -0.30
C ASP A 188 -9.28 -4.39 -1.06
N LEU A 189 -10.15 -5.20 -0.45
CA LEU A 189 -10.69 -6.44 -1.03
C LEU A 189 -12.07 -6.21 -1.67
N SER A 190 -13.06 -7.08 -1.42
CA SER A 190 -14.37 -6.99 -2.04
C SER A 190 -15.15 -5.76 -1.57
N HIS A 191 -16.05 -5.25 -2.41
CA HIS A 191 -16.82 -4.03 -2.16
C HIS A 191 -18.33 -4.25 -2.26
N TYR A 192 -19.08 -3.68 -1.32
CA TYR A 192 -20.54 -3.55 -1.36
C TYR A 192 -21.36 -4.84 -1.32
N HIS A 193 -20.77 -5.93 -0.84
CA HIS A 193 -21.47 -7.19 -0.54
C HIS A 193 -22.06 -7.18 0.87
N SER A 194 -22.98 -8.10 1.15
CA SER A 194 -23.39 -8.37 2.53
C SER A 194 -22.21 -8.92 3.33
N TYR A 195 -22.24 -8.79 4.66
CA TYR A 195 -21.14 -9.25 5.52
C TYR A 195 -20.72 -10.71 5.26
N GLN A 196 -21.68 -11.62 5.11
CA GLN A 196 -21.39 -13.04 4.91
C GLN A 196 -20.77 -13.31 3.55
N GLU A 197 -21.34 -12.74 2.49
CA GLU A 197 -20.80 -12.88 1.12
C GLU A 197 -19.40 -12.27 1.02
N ALA A 198 -19.18 -11.08 1.58
CA ALA A 198 -17.87 -10.44 1.62
C ALA A 198 -16.84 -11.34 2.34
N ALA A 199 -17.19 -11.89 3.51
CA ALA A 199 -16.30 -12.77 4.26
C ALA A 199 -15.90 -14.05 3.51
N GLU A 200 -16.79 -14.60 2.67
CA GLU A 200 -16.50 -15.77 1.83
C GLU A 200 -15.60 -15.40 0.65
N LEU A 201 -15.94 -14.34 -0.09
CA LEU A 201 -15.18 -13.85 -1.23
C LEU A 201 -13.78 -13.39 -0.83
N ASP A 202 -13.67 -12.66 0.28
CA ASP A 202 -12.41 -12.16 0.81
C ASP A 202 -11.53 -13.31 1.28
N ARG A 203 -12.08 -14.35 1.92
CA ARG A 203 -11.30 -15.53 2.35
C ARG A 203 -10.66 -16.23 1.16
N GLU A 204 -11.40 -16.40 0.07
CA GLU A 204 -10.86 -16.98 -1.16
C GLU A 204 -9.80 -16.06 -1.79
N THR A 205 -10.05 -14.75 -1.82
CA THR A 205 -9.08 -13.77 -2.33
C THR A 205 -7.78 -13.77 -1.52
N CYS A 206 -7.86 -13.80 -0.18
CA CYS A 206 -6.72 -13.95 0.71
C CYS A 206 -5.94 -15.25 0.43
N ARG A 207 -6.65 -16.38 0.25
CA ARG A 207 -6.03 -17.65 -0.12
C ARG A 207 -5.29 -17.56 -1.46
N GLN A 208 -5.85 -16.86 -2.44
CA GLN A 208 -5.22 -16.64 -3.73
C GLN A 208 -3.96 -15.77 -3.62
N ILE A 209 -3.98 -14.71 -2.79
CA ILE A 209 -2.81 -13.88 -2.49
C ILE A 209 -1.69 -14.72 -1.83
N ILE A 210 -2.03 -15.52 -0.82
CA ILE A 210 -1.07 -16.39 -0.10
C ILE A 210 -0.39 -17.38 -1.05
N ASN A 211 -1.13 -17.90 -2.03
CA ASN A 211 -0.62 -18.87 -3.01
C ASN A 211 -0.08 -18.22 -4.30
N HIS A 212 0.21 -16.91 -4.26
CA HIS A 212 0.75 -16.14 -5.39
C HIS A 212 -0.02 -16.34 -6.70
N ASN A 213 -1.36 -16.34 -6.64
CA ASN A 213 -2.18 -16.29 -7.84
C ASN A 213 -2.03 -14.92 -8.52
N SER A 214 -1.67 -14.91 -9.80
CA SER A 214 -1.42 -13.70 -10.59
C SER A 214 -2.59 -13.28 -11.50
N ALA A 215 -3.79 -13.79 -11.23
CA ALA A 215 -5.00 -13.56 -12.01
C ALA A 215 -6.17 -12.97 -11.19
N LEU A 216 -5.88 -12.27 -10.08
CA LEU A 216 -6.89 -11.53 -9.32
C LEU A 216 -7.59 -10.48 -10.20
N THR A 217 -8.87 -10.27 -9.94
CA THR A 217 -9.72 -9.31 -10.64
C THR A 217 -9.95 -8.03 -9.83
N PRO A 218 -10.28 -6.89 -10.46
CA PRO A 218 -10.61 -5.65 -9.75
C PRO A 218 -11.76 -5.77 -8.75
N GLU A 219 -12.68 -6.71 -8.97
CA GLU A 219 -13.83 -6.97 -8.09
C GLU A 219 -13.41 -7.67 -6.79
N GLN A 220 -12.36 -8.51 -6.85
CA GLN A 220 -11.80 -9.19 -5.68
C GLN A 220 -10.92 -8.26 -4.86
N ALA A 221 -10.13 -7.41 -5.52
CA ALA A 221 -9.23 -6.46 -4.89
C ALA A 221 -8.97 -5.27 -5.82
N CYS A 222 -9.18 -4.05 -5.33
CA CYS A 222 -9.02 -2.85 -6.16
C CYS A 222 -7.58 -2.68 -6.67
N GLY A 223 -6.58 -3.11 -5.89
CA GLY A 223 -5.16 -3.17 -6.26
C GLY A 223 -4.73 -4.43 -7.01
N SER A 224 -5.66 -5.23 -7.53
CA SER A 224 -5.39 -6.53 -8.19
C SER A 224 -4.26 -6.52 -9.22
N ARG A 225 -4.13 -5.44 -10.01
CA ARG A 225 -3.05 -5.31 -11.01
C ARG A 225 -1.65 -5.31 -10.39
N ALA A 226 -1.48 -4.60 -9.27
CA ALA A 226 -0.23 -4.60 -8.52
C ALA A 226 -0.02 -5.92 -7.77
N LEU A 227 -1.08 -6.47 -7.15
CA LEU A 227 -1.04 -7.77 -6.46
C LEU A 227 -0.61 -8.91 -7.39
N ASN A 228 -1.13 -8.94 -8.61
CA ASN A 228 -0.76 -9.94 -9.61
C ASN A 228 0.71 -9.84 -10.04
N ALA A 229 1.27 -8.63 -10.06
CA ALA A 229 2.69 -8.42 -10.32
C ALA A 229 3.57 -8.85 -9.13
N ILE A 230 3.12 -8.58 -7.90
CA ILE A 230 3.76 -9.09 -6.68
C ILE A 230 3.75 -10.61 -6.64
N ALA A 231 2.66 -11.27 -7.04
CA ALA A 231 2.61 -12.72 -7.12
C ALA A 231 3.72 -13.29 -8.03
N ILE A 232 3.92 -12.70 -9.22
CA ILE A 232 5.02 -13.08 -10.12
C ILE A 232 6.39 -12.85 -9.47
N GLN A 233 6.56 -11.70 -8.81
CA GLN A 233 7.82 -11.36 -8.17
C GLN A 233 8.12 -12.18 -6.92
N ALA A 234 7.09 -12.57 -6.17
CA ALA A 234 7.22 -13.43 -5.00
C ALA A 234 7.71 -14.81 -5.40
N GLU A 235 7.20 -15.40 -6.49
CA GLU A 235 7.72 -16.65 -7.05
C GLU A 235 9.17 -16.51 -7.52
N TYR A 236 9.49 -15.43 -8.27
CA TYR A 236 10.83 -15.21 -8.80
C TYR A 236 11.89 -15.02 -7.70
N HIS A 237 11.57 -14.22 -6.67
CA HIS A 237 12.43 -13.96 -5.51
C HIS A 237 12.27 -15.00 -4.38
N LYS A 238 11.44 -16.03 -4.57
CA LYS A 238 11.17 -17.12 -3.62
C LYS A 238 10.66 -16.65 -2.25
N LEU A 239 9.86 -15.60 -2.24
CA LEU A 239 9.26 -15.05 -1.03
C LEU A 239 8.13 -15.95 -0.52
N GLN A 240 7.85 -15.88 0.77
CA GLN A 240 6.67 -16.50 1.38
C GLN A 240 5.68 -15.42 1.82
N THR A 241 4.39 -15.64 1.57
CA THR A 241 3.33 -14.71 1.97
C THR A 241 2.68 -15.14 3.28
N HIS A 242 2.58 -14.22 4.23
CA HIS A 242 1.84 -14.41 5.48
C HIS A 242 0.73 -13.37 5.64
N GLN A 243 -0.49 -13.82 5.89
CA GLN A 243 -1.61 -12.95 6.23
C GLN A 243 -1.55 -12.57 7.71
N LEU A 244 -1.59 -11.27 7.99
CA LEU A 244 -1.44 -10.73 9.34
C LEU A 244 -2.77 -10.39 9.99
N SER A 245 -3.71 -9.86 9.21
CA SER A 245 -5.02 -9.46 9.69
C SER A 245 -6.06 -9.52 8.58
N TYR A 246 -7.31 -9.69 8.96
CA TYR A 246 -8.48 -9.53 8.11
C TYR A 246 -9.65 -9.00 8.93
N GLN A 247 -10.34 -8.00 8.39
CA GLN A 247 -11.60 -7.44 8.91
C GLN A 247 -12.41 -6.91 7.74
N ASN A 248 -13.68 -6.58 7.96
CA ASN A 248 -14.43 -5.75 7.02
C ASN A 248 -15.04 -4.53 7.73
N SER A 249 -15.60 -3.59 6.97
CA SER A 249 -16.18 -2.37 7.54
C SER A 249 -17.33 -2.62 8.53
N GLY A 250 -17.98 -3.80 8.48
CA GLY A 250 -19.02 -4.21 9.43
C GLY A 250 -18.50 -4.72 10.79
N ASP A 251 -17.18 -4.90 10.93
CA ASP A 251 -16.50 -5.19 12.20
C ASP A 251 -16.09 -3.93 12.96
N THR A 252 -16.19 -2.76 12.31
CA THR A 252 -15.81 -1.46 12.87
C THR A 252 -17.03 -0.54 13.02
N SER A 253 -17.10 0.53 12.23
CA SER A 253 -18.12 1.59 12.34
C SER A 253 -19.17 1.53 11.23
N GLY A 254 -19.16 0.49 10.38
CA GLY A 254 -20.02 0.36 9.21
C GLY A 254 -21.27 -0.51 9.42
N ASN A 255 -22.25 -0.34 8.54
CA ASN A 255 -23.42 -1.21 8.46
C ASN A 255 -23.03 -2.55 7.79
N ARG A 256 -23.56 -3.67 8.31
CA ARG A 256 -23.28 -5.03 7.81
C ARG A 256 -24.01 -5.43 6.52
N SER A 257 -24.89 -4.58 6.00
CA SER A 257 -25.62 -4.83 4.74
C SER A 257 -24.78 -4.60 3.49
N ARG A 258 -23.78 -3.71 3.55
CA ARG A 258 -22.87 -3.38 2.44
C ARG A 258 -21.50 -3.04 3.00
N VAL A 259 -20.58 -4.00 2.96
CA VAL A 259 -19.25 -3.87 3.58
C VAL A 259 -18.14 -3.79 2.54
N VAL A 260 -16.96 -3.35 2.99
CA VAL A 260 -15.69 -3.44 2.25
C VAL A 260 -14.73 -4.30 3.05
N GLY A 261 -14.05 -5.24 2.39
CA GLY A 261 -13.08 -6.14 2.99
C GLY A 261 -11.67 -5.52 3.09
N TYR A 262 -10.97 -5.82 4.19
CA TYR A 262 -9.63 -5.31 4.47
C TYR A 262 -8.74 -6.46 4.94
N ALA A 263 -7.59 -6.64 4.31
CA ALA A 263 -6.59 -7.59 4.77
C ALA A 263 -5.19 -6.97 4.69
N SER A 264 -4.30 -7.47 5.51
CA SER A 264 -2.90 -7.10 5.49
C SER A 264 -2.01 -8.34 5.40
N PHE A 265 -0.91 -8.19 4.68
CA PHE A 265 0.03 -9.27 4.43
C PHE A 265 1.47 -8.77 4.53
N ALA A 266 2.38 -9.68 4.85
CA ALA A 266 3.82 -9.48 4.74
C ALA A 266 4.43 -10.60 3.91
N LEU A 267 5.37 -10.23 3.05
CA LEU A 267 6.20 -11.16 2.29
C LEU A 267 7.66 -11.02 2.72
N TYR A 268 8.34 -12.14 2.87
CA TYR A 268 9.73 -12.24 3.35
C TYR A 268 10.47 -13.39 2.69
#